data_AF-A0A6J8B150-F1
#
_entry.id   AF-A0A6J8B150-F1
#
_cell.length_a   1.000
_cell.length_b   1.000
_cell.length_c   1.000
_cell.angle_alpha   90.00
_cell.angle_beta   90.00
_cell.angle_gamma   90.00
#
_symmetry.space_group_name_H-M   'P 1'
#
loop_
_entity.id
_entity.type
_entity.pdbx_description
1 polymer ?
#
loop_
_entity_poly.entity_id
_entity_poly.type
_entity_poly.pdbx_seq_one_letter_code
_entity_poly.pdbx_strand_id
1 'polypeptide(L)'
;MYNAIRLSSLDQHTHRFVWRNLETHRDPDHYALLTVTFGDRPSGAISKLALHQTAKMYQHIYPDASKMVIRNSYVDDILQSVESVDNARLITQQTEKMLACGGFRIKHWIISGNEKCGSTLQSQDSGESVEVDLDEFAHEKILGMRWDPKQDLFDFNVKINFSPKYKNVRKGKI
;
A
#
# COMPACT_ATOMS: atom_id res chain seq x y z
N MET A 1 -4.52 4.68 -2.41
CA MET A 1 -3.95 6.03 -2.59
C MET A 1 -4.58 6.77 -3.78
N TYR A 2 -4.35 6.33 -5.03
CA TYR A 2 -4.81 7.03 -6.25
C TYR A 2 -6.31 7.38 -6.30
N ASN A 3 -7.18 6.42 -5.96
CA ASN A 3 -8.63 6.58 -6.03
C ASN A 3 -9.20 7.62 -5.03
N ALA A 4 -8.39 8.16 -4.11
CA ALA A 4 -8.82 9.25 -3.23
C ALA A 4 -8.86 10.61 -3.95
N ILE A 5 -8.25 10.71 -5.15
CA ILE A 5 -8.05 11.97 -5.86
C ILE A 5 -8.95 12.00 -7.08
N ARG A 6 -9.87 12.96 -7.11
CA ARG A 6 -10.79 13.17 -8.24
C ARG A 6 -10.07 13.81 -9.42
N LEU A 7 -10.37 13.31 -10.61
CA LEU A 7 -9.95 13.93 -11.87
C LEU A 7 -10.88 15.10 -12.20
N SER A 8 -10.33 16.14 -12.83
CA SER A 8 -11.13 17.21 -13.43
C SER A 8 -12.00 16.65 -14.56
N SER A 9 -13.13 17.28 -14.86
CA SER A 9 -13.99 16.82 -15.97
C SER A 9 -13.24 16.74 -17.30
N LEU A 10 -12.25 17.62 -17.52
CA LEU A 10 -11.42 17.59 -18.71
C LEU A 10 -10.50 16.37 -18.74
N ASP A 11 -9.84 16.06 -17.62
CA ASP A 11 -8.94 14.90 -17.52
C ASP A 11 -9.72 13.58 -17.57
N GLN A 12 -10.99 13.55 -17.13
CA GLN A 12 -11.83 12.36 -17.27
C GLN A 12 -12.05 11.98 -18.75
N HIS A 13 -12.05 12.96 -19.66
CA HIS A 13 -12.19 12.68 -21.10
C HIS A 13 -10.98 11.94 -21.68
N THR A 14 -9.79 12.08 -21.09
CA THR A 14 -8.58 11.35 -21.51
C THR A 14 -8.54 9.92 -20.95
N HIS A 15 -9.42 9.59 -20.00
CA HIS A 15 -9.51 8.29 -19.32
C HIS A 15 -10.81 7.54 -19.64
N ARG A 16 -11.32 7.71 -20.87
CA ARG A 16 -12.51 7.01 -21.35
C ARG A 16 -12.17 5.63 -21.88
N PHE A 17 -13.05 4.67 -21.60
CA PHE A 17 -12.95 3.33 -22.16
C PHE A 17 -14.33 2.80 -22.53
N VAL A 18 -14.35 1.84 -23.46
CA VAL A 18 -15.57 1.13 -23.85
C VAL A 18 -15.56 -0.25 -23.23
N TRP A 19 -16.73 -0.72 -22.80
CA TRP A 19 -16.88 -2.06 -22.24
C TRP A 19 -18.16 -2.70 -22.74
N ARG A 20 -18.07 -3.99 -23.07
CA ARG A 20 -19.20 -4.78 -23.56
C ARG A 20 -19.24 -6.21 -23.02
N ASN A 21 -18.46 -6.52 -21.99
CA ASN A 21 -18.45 -7.85 -21.35
C ASN A 21 -18.33 -9.05 -22.34
N LEU A 22 -17.54 -8.90 -23.40
CA LEU A 22 -17.39 -9.87 -24.52
C LEU A 22 -18.66 -10.15 -25.34
N GLU A 23 -19.76 -9.42 -25.11
CA GLU A 23 -21.00 -9.52 -25.87
C GLU A 23 -20.85 -8.79 -27.20
N THR A 24 -20.61 -9.54 -28.27
CA THR A 24 -20.31 -8.99 -29.61
C THR A 24 -21.53 -8.43 -30.35
N HIS A 25 -22.74 -8.73 -29.88
CA HIS A 25 -24.00 -8.40 -30.54
C HIS A 25 -24.62 -7.06 -30.09
N ARG A 26 -24.06 -6.41 -29.07
CA ARG A 26 -24.52 -5.11 -28.58
C ARG A 26 -23.45 -4.03 -28.80
N ASP A 27 -23.91 -2.79 -28.84
CA ASP A 27 -23.01 -1.65 -28.81
C ASP A 27 -22.30 -1.57 -27.45
N PRO A 28 -21.00 -1.19 -27.42
CA PRO A 28 -20.28 -1.02 -26.17
C PRO A 28 -20.82 0.17 -25.36
N ASP A 29 -20.84 0.01 -24.04
CA ASP A 29 -21.10 1.12 -23.14
C ASP A 29 -19.84 2.00 -23.01
N HIS A 30 -20.04 3.29 -22.77
CA HIS A 30 -18.95 4.24 -22.54
C HIS A 30 -18.78 4.54 -21.05
N TYR A 31 -17.57 4.36 -20.55
CA TYR A 31 -17.20 4.67 -19.18
C TYR A 31 -16.06 5.70 -19.16
N ALA A 32 -15.95 6.41 -18.04
CA ALA A 32 -14.83 7.31 -17.75
C ALA A 32 -14.37 7.07 -16.31
N LEU A 33 -13.06 7.04 -16.11
CA LEU A 33 -12.50 7.02 -14.76
C LEU A 33 -12.70 8.39 -14.11
N LEU A 34 -13.21 8.41 -12.88
CA LEU A 34 -13.51 9.64 -12.14
C LEU A 34 -12.37 10.08 -11.21
N THR A 35 -11.41 9.20 -10.98
CA THR A 35 -10.31 9.38 -10.05
C THR A 35 -9.00 9.01 -10.73
N VAL A 36 -7.90 9.51 -10.18
CA VAL A 36 -6.55 9.12 -10.60
C VAL A 36 -6.43 7.60 -10.50
N THR A 37 -5.87 6.96 -11.53
CA THR A 37 -5.75 5.50 -11.60
C THR A 37 -4.30 5.03 -11.66
N PHE A 38 -4.05 3.86 -11.11
CA PHE A 38 -2.75 3.21 -11.25
C PHE A 38 -2.44 2.89 -12.73
N GLY A 39 -1.19 3.04 -13.13
CA GLY A 39 -0.71 2.75 -14.49
C GLY A 39 -0.64 3.95 -15.43
N ASP A 40 -1.24 5.09 -15.06
CA ASP A 40 -1.06 6.34 -15.79
C ASP A 40 0.23 7.07 -15.34
N ARG A 41 0.95 7.67 -16.29
CA ARG A 41 2.30 8.23 -16.06
C ARG A 41 2.35 9.31 -14.96
N PRO A 42 1.49 10.35 -14.98
CA PRO A 42 1.51 11.39 -13.94
C PRO A 42 0.86 10.95 -12.62
N SER A 43 0.18 9.80 -12.56
CA SER A 43 -0.62 9.41 -11.40
C SER A 43 0.19 9.31 -10.10
N GLY A 44 1.44 8.84 -10.16
CA GLY A 44 2.34 8.83 -9.02
C GLY A 44 2.67 10.24 -8.50
N ALA A 45 2.93 11.19 -9.42
CA ALA A 45 3.25 12.57 -9.06
C ALA A 45 2.03 13.30 -8.46
N ILE A 46 0.85 13.13 -9.07
CA ILE A 46 -0.41 13.69 -8.57
C ILE A 46 -0.70 13.17 -7.16
N SER A 47 -0.55 11.85 -6.97
CA SER A 47 -0.83 11.21 -5.69
C SER A 47 0.11 11.66 -4.59
N LYS A 48 1.41 11.73 -4.88
CA LYS A 48 2.40 12.24 -3.94
C LYS A 48 2.13 13.69 -3.57
N LEU A 49 1.78 14.54 -4.54
CA LEU A 49 1.49 15.94 -4.28
C LEU A 49 0.25 16.13 -3.40
N ALA A 50 -0.83 15.40 -3.66
CA ALA A 50 -2.04 15.45 -2.84
C ALA A 50 -1.80 14.94 -1.41
N LEU A 51 -1.02 13.87 -1.26
CA LEU A 51 -0.60 13.33 0.04
C LEU A 51 0.22 14.37 0.83
N HIS A 52 1.22 14.98 0.19
CA HIS A 52 2.04 16.02 0.79
C HIS A 52 1.24 17.27 1.14
N GLN A 53 0.28 17.66 0.31
CA GLN A 53 -0.58 18.82 0.58
C GLN A 53 -1.46 18.56 1.80
N THR A 54 -2.00 17.35 1.94
CA THR A 54 -2.74 16.93 3.14
C THR A 54 -1.86 17.05 4.38
N ALA A 55 -0.65 16.49 4.33
CA ALA A 55 0.31 16.60 5.43
C ALA A 55 0.63 18.05 5.81
N LYS A 56 0.79 18.95 4.83
CA LYS A 56 1.04 20.37 5.08
C LYS A 56 -0.15 21.08 5.74
N MET A 57 -1.37 20.82 5.29
CA MET A 57 -2.57 21.46 5.85
C MET A 57 -2.75 21.13 7.34
N TYR A 58 -2.45 19.90 7.73
CA TYR A 58 -2.61 19.41 9.10
C TYR A 58 -1.32 19.44 9.94
N GLN A 59 -0.25 20.05 9.44
CA GLN A 59 1.05 20.11 10.11
C GLN A 59 1.00 20.78 11.49
N HIS A 60 0.11 21.76 11.68
CA HIS A 60 -0.08 22.44 12.95
C HIS A 60 -0.77 21.55 14.01
N ILE A 61 -1.48 20.50 13.60
CA ILE A 61 -2.17 19.55 14.49
C ILE A 61 -1.31 18.31 14.72
N TYR A 62 -0.68 17.79 13.66
CA TYR A 62 0.10 16.53 13.68
C TYR A 62 1.50 16.72 13.09
N PRO A 63 2.39 17.48 13.75
CA PRO A 63 3.68 17.87 13.18
C PRO A 63 4.59 16.68 12.82
N ASP A 64 4.65 15.65 13.68
CA ASP A 64 5.50 14.48 13.46
C ASP A 64 4.96 13.57 12.35
N ALA A 65 3.65 13.33 12.32
CA ALA A 65 2.98 12.61 11.23
C ALA A 65 3.19 13.32 9.88
N SER A 66 3.03 14.65 9.84
CA SER A 66 3.28 15.44 8.64
C SER A 66 4.72 15.32 8.16
N LYS A 67 5.68 15.40 9.09
CA LYS A 67 7.10 15.25 8.77
C LYS A 67 7.41 13.86 8.22
N MET A 68 6.83 12.82 8.81
CA MET A 68 6.97 11.44 8.36
C MET A 68 6.43 11.26 6.93
N VAL A 69 5.20 11.73 6.65
CA VAL A 69 4.60 11.62 5.32
C VAL A 69 5.40 12.39 4.26
N ILE A 70 5.90 13.59 4.60
CA ILE A 70 6.63 14.42 3.64
C ILE A 70 8.03 13.88 3.34
N ARG A 71 8.73 13.35 4.35
CA ARG A 71 10.14 12.94 4.21
C ARG A 71 10.32 11.46 3.89
N ASN A 72 9.41 10.62 4.37
CA ASN A 72 9.62 9.17 4.42
C ASN A 72 8.54 8.38 3.69
N SER A 73 7.79 9.04 2.78
CA SER A 73 6.93 8.36 1.82
C SER A 73 7.68 8.03 0.54
N TYR A 74 7.53 6.81 0.07
CA TYR A 74 7.95 6.36 -1.25
C TYR A 74 6.74 5.82 -2.01
N VAL A 75 6.21 6.65 -2.91
CA VAL A 75 4.99 6.35 -3.68
C VAL A 75 3.83 5.99 -2.74
N ASP A 76 3.46 4.72 -2.66
CA ASP A 76 2.34 4.19 -1.88
C ASP A 76 2.77 3.73 -0.46
N ASP A 77 4.07 3.62 -0.19
CA ASP A 77 4.61 3.12 1.07
C ASP A 77 5.12 4.25 1.97
N ILE A 78 4.98 4.09 3.28
CA ILE A 78 5.53 4.98 4.29
C ILE A 78 6.38 4.15 5.25
N LEU A 79 7.63 4.55 5.42
CA LEU A 79 8.58 3.88 6.31
C LEU A 79 9.06 4.87 7.37
N GLN A 80 9.13 4.43 8.63
CA GLN A 80 9.68 5.27 9.70
C GLN A 80 10.37 4.43 10.75
N SER A 81 11.45 4.97 11.30
CA SER A 81 12.16 4.42 12.44
C SER A 81 12.03 5.36 13.64
N VAL A 82 11.73 4.80 14.80
CA VAL A 82 11.56 5.50 16.08
C VAL A 82 12.14 4.65 17.20
N GLU A 83 12.47 5.29 18.32
CA GLU A 83 13.18 4.66 19.45
C GLU A 83 12.30 3.70 20.28
N SER A 84 10.97 3.80 20.20
CA SER A 84 10.05 2.97 20.99
C SER A 84 8.80 2.56 20.22
N VAL A 85 8.27 1.38 20.58
CA VAL A 85 7.01 0.85 20.03
C VAL A 85 5.83 1.77 20.34
N ASP A 86 5.81 2.41 21.51
CA ASP A 86 4.75 3.35 21.88
C ASP A 86 4.77 4.61 21.01
N ASN A 87 5.96 5.16 20.73
CA ASN A 87 6.11 6.26 19.78
C ASN A 87 5.68 5.85 18.37
N ALA A 88 5.99 4.62 17.96
CA ALA A 88 5.56 4.07 16.67
C ALA A 88 4.02 3.98 16.57
N ARG A 89 3.36 3.48 17.63
CA ARG A 89 1.89 3.44 17.69
C ARG A 89 1.26 4.83 17.68
N LEU A 90 1.85 5.78 18.41
CA LEU A 90 1.34 7.15 18.45
C LEU A 90 1.43 7.81 17.06
N ILE A 91 2.60 7.75 16.41
CA ILE A 91 2.80 8.42 15.12
C ILE A 91 1.96 7.77 14.01
N THR A 92 1.78 6.45 14.03
CA THR A 92 0.94 5.74 13.06
C THR A 92 -0.53 6.14 13.22
N GLN A 93 -1.07 6.17 14.44
CA GLN A 93 -2.44 6.64 14.69
C GLN A 93 -2.66 8.11 14.30
N GLN A 94 -1.70 9.00 14.62
CA GLN A 94 -1.76 10.40 14.20
C GLN A 94 -1.75 10.52 12.67
N THR A 95 -0.95 9.70 12.01
CA THR A 95 -0.85 9.67 10.55
C THR A 95 -2.15 9.20 9.91
N GLU A 96 -2.77 8.13 10.42
CA GLU A 96 -4.08 7.68 9.93
C GLU A 96 -5.14 8.77 10.06
N LYS A 97 -5.25 9.40 11.23
CA LYS A 97 -6.19 10.50 11.45
C LYS A 97 -5.96 11.65 10.49
N MET A 98 -4.69 12.05 10.32
CA MET A 98 -4.31 13.11 9.41
C MET A 98 -4.65 12.80 7.94
N LEU A 99 -4.33 11.59 7.50
CA LEU A 99 -4.56 11.15 6.12
C LEU A 99 -6.03 10.94 5.82
N ALA A 100 -6.81 10.47 6.81
CA ALA A 100 -8.26 10.34 6.69
C ALA A 100 -8.93 11.68 6.39
N CYS A 101 -8.42 12.79 6.93
CA CYS A 101 -8.91 14.13 6.60
C CYS A 101 -8.71 14.52 5.11
N GLY A 102 -7.73 13.90 4.43
CA GLY A 102 -7.51 14.04 2.99
C GLY A 102 -8.18 12.95 2.14
N GLY A 103 -8.98 12.07 2.76
CA GLY A 103 -9.60 10.93 2.08
C GLY A 103 -8.66 9.75 1.81
N PHE A 104 -7.42 9.82 2.32
CA PHE A 104 -6.45 8.73 2.20
C PHE A 104 -6.64 7.72 3.34
N ARG A 105 -6.55 6.43 3.01
CA ARG A 105 -6.59 5.33 3.98
C ARG A 105 -5.36 4.46 3.82
N ILE A 106 -4.75 4.10 4.95
CA ILE A 106 -3.64 3.17 5.02
C ILE A 106 -4.22 1.75 5.13
N LYS A 107 -3.62 0.81 4.41
CA LYS A 107 -4.09 -0.59 4.37
C LYS A 107 -3.79 -1.33 5.67
N HIS A 108 -2.56 -1.22 6.14
CA HIS A 108 -2.07 -1.82 7.38
C HIS A 108 -0.79 -1.13 7.83
N TRP A 109 -0.41 -1.33 9.08
CA TRP A 109 0.89 -0.97 9.64
C TRP A 109 1.60 -2.20 10.16
N ILE A 110 2.91 -2.25 9.95
CA ILE A 110 3.79 -3.26 10.55
C ILE A 110 4.74 -2.53 11.48
N ILE A 111 4.75 -2.92 12.76
CA ILE A 111 5.59 -2.29 13.79
C ILE A 111 6.51 -3.36 14.37
N SER A 112 7.82 -3.17 14.18
CA SER A 112 8.85 -4.08 14.69
C SER A 112 8.93 -4.06 16.22
N GLY A 113 9.27 -5.18 16.83
CA GLY A 113 9.43 -5.31 18.29
C GLY A 113 8.11 -5.31 19.08
N ASN A 114 6.97 -5.43 18.40
CA ASN A 114 5.66 -5.53 19.03
C ASN A 114 5.18 -6.99 19.05
N GLU A 115 5.02 -7.59 20.22
CA GLU A 115 4.47 -8.95 20.36
C GLU A 115 3.03 -9.06 19.82
N LYS A 116 2.27 -7.95 19.88
CA LYS A 116 0.92 -7.80 19.32
C LYS A 116 0.95 -7.11 17.96
N CYS A 117 1.79 -7.58 17.04
CA CYS A 117 1.83 -7.04 15.67
C CYS A 117 0.65 -7.54 14.81
N GLY A 118 -0.54 -7.74 15.39
CA GLY A 118 -1.77 -7.89 14.63
C GLY A 118 -2.23 -6.50 14.20
N SER A 119 -2.12 -6.18 12.91
CA SER A 119 -2.70 -4.93 12.39
C SER A 119 -4.20 -4.90 12.70
N THR A 120 -4.72 -3.75 13.15
CA THR A 120 -6.16 -3.55 13.24
C THR A 120 -6.69 -3.33 11.83
N LEU A 121 -7.20 -4.38 11.18
CA LEU A 121 -8.07 -4.18 10.02
C LEU A 121 -9.40 -3.64 10.55
N GLN A 122 -9.68 -2.36 10.33
CA GLN A 122 -11.06 -1.90 10.31
C GLN A 122 -11.66 -2.34 8.97
N SER A 123 -12.31 -3.50 8.96
CA SER A 123 -13.14 -3.94 7.84
C SER A 123 -14.32 -2.97 7.69
N GLN A 124 -14.63 -2.60 6.44
CA GLN A 124 -15.62 -1.54 6.16
C GLN A 124 -17.08 -1.93 6.45
N ASP A 125 -17.39 -3.19 6.77
CA ASP A 125 -18.78 -3.69 6.78
C ASP A 125 -19.33 -4.17 8.14
N SER A 126 -18.53 -4.36 9.19
CA SER A 126 -19.06 -4.93 10.45
C SER A 126 -18.60 -4.28 11.76
N GLY A 127 -17.66 -3.32 11.75
CA GLY A 127 -17.12 -2.76 13.00
C GLY A 127 -16.36 -3.78 13.85
N GLU A 128 -16.15 -4.99 13.34
CA GLU A 128 -15.28 -5.99 13.95
C GLU A 128 -13.83 -5.74 13.54
N SER A 129 -12.99 -5.52 14.55
CA SER A 129 -11.55 -5.57 14.41
C SER A 129 -11.14 -7.00 14.08
N VAL A 130 -10.76 -7.26 12.83
CA VAL A 130 -10.16 -8.53 12.46
C VAL A 130 -8.69 -8.45 12.87
N GLU A 131 -8.30 -9.23 13.88
CA GLU A 131 -6.90 -9.47 14.19
C GLU A 131 -6.29 -10.23 13.01
N VAL A 132 -5.42 -9.58 12.24
CA VAL A 132 -4.68 -10.27 11.18
C VAL A 132 -3.56 -11.05 11.82
N ASP A 133 -3.56 -12.35 11.58
CA ASP A 133 -2.56 -13.25 12.11
C ASP A 133 -1.20 -12.94 11.48
N LEU A 134 -0.18 -12.80 12.33
CA LEU A 134 1.19 -12.46 11.92
C LEU A 134 1.84 -13.57 11.10
N ASP A 135 1.35 -14.79 11.20
CA ASP A 135 1.89 -15.93 10.45
C ASP A 135 1.59 -15.81 8.94
N GLU A 136 0.54 -15.09 8.53
CA GLU A 136 0.35 -14.71 7.12
C GLU A 136 1.38 -13.67 6.65
N PHE A 137 1.74 -12.71 7.51
CA PHE A 137 2.76 -11.68 7.23
C PHE A 137 4.19 -12.20 7.32
N ALA A 138 4.41 -13.32 8.00
CA ALA A 138 5.70 -13.99 7.99
C ALA A 138 6.13 -14.36 6.56
N HIS A 139 5.24 -14.30 5.56
CA HIS A 139 5.58 -14.54 4.16
C HIS A 139 5.77 -13.27 3.30
N GLU A 140 5.56 -12.07 3.84
CA GLU A 140 5.80 -10.84 3.10
C GLU A 140 7.31 -10.62 2.88
N LYS A 141 7.69 -10.50 1.61
CA LYS A 141 9.07 -10.23 1.24
C LYS A 141 9.29 -8.73 1.13
N ILE A 142 10.16 -8.19 1.98
CA ILE A 142 10.66 -6.83 1.85
C ILE A 142 12.00 -6.89 1.13
N LEU A 143 12.13 -6.14 0.03
CA LEU A 143 13.33 -6.14 -0.83
C LEU A 143 13.73 -7.54 -1.35
N GLY A 144 12.78 -8.47 -1.47
CA GLY A 144 13.03 -9.85 -1.89
C GLY A 144 13.53 -10.79 -0.80
N MET A 145 13.70 -10.28 0.42
CA MET A 145 14.07 -11.03 1.64
C MET A 145 12.85 -11.16 2.53
N ARG A 146 12.79 -12.19 3.38
CA ARG A 146 11.74 -12.29 4.39
C ARG A 146 12.18 -11.48 5.60
N TRP A 147 11.22 -10.79 6.22
CA TRP A 147 11.44 -9.98 7.41
C TRP A 147 10.55 -10.51 8.53
N ASP A 148 11.14 -10.83 9.67
CA ASP A 148 10.43 -11.13 10.90
C ASP A 148 10.29 -9.85 11.74
N PRO A 149 9.10 -9.23 11.78
CA PRO A 149 8.88 -8.01 12.55
C PRO A 149 8.88 -8.25 14.06
N LYS A 150 8.71 -9.49 14.56
CA LYS A 150 8.73 -9.76 16.01
C LYS A 150 10.16 -9.65 16.55
N GLN A 151 11.12 -10.23 15.84
CA GLN A 151 12.53 -10.25 16.23
C GLN A 151 13.37 -9.16 15.56
N ASP A 152 12.80 -8.41 14.61
CA ASP A 152 13.50 -7.44 13.77
C ASP A 152 14.66 -8.05 12.97
N LEU A 153 14.44 -9.25 12.42
CA LEU A 153 15.46 -10.00 11.68
C LEU A 153 15.06 -10.23 10.24
N PHE A 154 16.04 -10.18 9.33
CA PHE A 154 15.84 -10.62 7.96
C PHE A 154 16.34 -12.05 7.79
N ASP A 155 15.53 -12.89 7.14
CA ASP A 155 15.86 -14.27 6.82
C ASP A 155 15.71 -14.57 5.32
N PHE A 156 16.43 -15.60 4.89
CA PHE A 156 16.42 -16.09 3.52
C PHE A 156 15.79 -17.47 3.46
N ASN A 157 14.70 -17.62 2.73
CA ASN A 157 14.15 -18.93 2.39
C ASN A 157 14.83 -19.45 1.13
N VAL A 158 15.83 -20.30 1.29
CA VAL A 158 16.56 -20.94 0.18
C VAL A 158 16.02 -22.34 -0.03
N LYS A 159 15.39 -22.60 -1.18
CA LYS A 159 15.10 -23.97 -1.63
C LYS A 159 16.39 -24.59 -2.16
N ILE A 160 17.06 -25.37 -1.32
CA ILE A 160 18.24 -26.13 -1.72
C ILE A 160 17.76 -27.35 -2.52
N ASN A 161 18.11 -27.39 -3.80
CA ASN A 161 17.83 -28.55 -4.62
C ASN A 161 19.00 -29.53 -4.55
N PHE A 162 18.80 -30.65 -3.83
CA PHE A 162 19.78 -31.74 -3.74
C PHE A 162 19.76 -32.69 -4.95
N SER A 163 18.90 -32.45 -5.96
CA SER A 163 18.90 -33.28 -7.16
C SER A 163 20.25 -33.18 -7.88
N PRO A 164 20.82 -34.30 -8.37
CA PRO A 164 22.03 -34.26 -9.16
C PRO A 164 21.86 -33.29 -10.35
N LYS A 165 22.84 -32.41 -10.55
CA LYS A 165 22.86 -31.52 -11.72
C LYS A 165 23.07 -32.35 -12.98
N TYR A 166 22.00 -32.80 -13.60
CA TYR A 166 22.07 -33.36 -14.94
C TYR A 166 22.42 -32.26 -15.94
N LYS A 167 23.67 -32.25 -16.42
CA LYS A 167 24.07 -31.40 -17.55
C LYS A 167 23.19 -31.77 -18.76
N ASN A 168 22.64 -30.77 -19.44
CA ASN A 168 21.89 -30.88 -20.71
C ASN A 168 20.42 -31.35 -20.68
N VAL A 169 19.69 -31.26 -19.56
CA VAL A 169 18.24 -31.52 -19.60
C VAL A 169 17.47 -30.22 -19.90
N ARG A 170 16.98 -30.08 -21.14
CA ARG A 170 15.97 -29.07 -21.49
C ARG A 170 14.65 -29.46 -20.83
N LYS A 171 14.33 -28.87 -19.69
CA LYS A 171 12.95 -28.92 -19.16
C LYS A 171 12.11 -27.95 -19.98
N GLY A 172 11.33 -28.46 -20.92
CA GLY A 172 10.29 -27.70 -21.58
C GLY A 172 9.28 -27.22 -20.51
N LYS A 173 8.96 -25.93 -20.53
CA LYS A 173 7.79 -25.42 -19.80
C LYS A 173 6.56 -25.91 -20.57
N ILE A 174 5.74 -26.76 -19.94
CA ILE A 174 4.32 -26.91 -20.26
C ILE A 174 3.58 -25.89 -19.42
#